data_AF-A0A0G4LSK1-F1
#
_entry.id   AF-A0A0G4LSK1-F1
#
_cell.length_a   1.000
_cell.length_b   1.000
_cell.length_c   1.000
_cell.angle_alpha   90.00
_cell.angle_beta   90.00
_cell.angle_gamma   90.00
#
_symmetry.space_group_name_H-M   'P 1'
#
loop_
_entity.id
_entity.type
_entity.pdbx_description
1 polymer ?
#
loop_
_entity_poly.entity_id
_entity_poly.type
_entity_poly.pdbx_seq_one_letter_code
_entity_poly.pdbx_strand_id
1 'polypeptide(L)'
;MERLQLVCGGIAQNSVDDLTPDVLGWAGLVYEQQLGEEKYTFIEEVKDPKSVTLLIKGPNAHTITQITDAVRDGLRSVYNMIVDKSVVPGGGAFQVACAEHLKSHDFIKTVKGKSKFGVEAFADALLIIPKTLAANAGHDVQDA
;
A
#
# COMPACT_ATOMS: atom_id res chain seq x y z
N MET A 1 -10.28 6.00 -20.49
CA MET A 1 -9.93 5.07 -21.59
C MET A 1 -8.47 4.59 -21.54
N GLU A 2 -7.56 5.27 -20.84
CA GLU A 2 -6.13 4.94 -20.83
C GLU A 2 -5.80 3.50 -20.38
N ARG A 3 -6.55 2.94 -19.42
CA ARG A 3 -6.32 1.56 -18.94
C ARG A 3 -6.52 0.50 -20.03
N LEU A 4 -7.43 0.71 -20.98
CA LEU A 4 -7.64 -0.24 -22.09
C LEU A 4 -6.43 -0.27 -23.02
N GLN A 5 -5.76 0.87 -23.23
CA GLN A 5 -4.53 0.94 -24.01
C GLN A 5 -3.40 0.19 -23.31
N LEU A 6 -3.30 0.32 -21.98
CA LEU A 6 -2.31 -0.39 -21.17
C LEU A 6 -2.57 -1.90 -21.06
N VAL A 7 -3.84 -2.32 -21.15
CA VAL A 7 -4.24 -3.73 -21.09
C VAL A 7 -4.05 -4.37 -22.47
N CYS A 8 -4.71 -3.84 -23.50
CA CYS A 8 -4.80 -4.47 -24.83
C CYS A 8 -3.70 -4.03 -25.81
N GLY A 9 -2.96 -2.96 -25.51
CA GLY A 9 -1.90 -2.41 -26.37
C GLY A 9 -2.39 -1.50 -27.52
N GLY A 10 -3.69 -1.18 -27.58
CA GLY A 10 -4.25 -0.32 -28.61
C GLY A 10 -3.96 1.17 -28.39
N ILE A 11 -4.04 1.96 -29.45
CA ILE A 11 -3.85 3.42 -29.43
C ILE A 11 -5.21 4.08 -29.67
N ALA A 12 -5.56 5.08 -28.85
CA ALA A 12 -6.84 5.78 -29.02
C ALA A 12 -6.74 6.72 -30.22
N GLN A 13 -7.74 6.66 -31.10
CA GLN A 13 -7.87 7.54 -32.25
C GLN A 13 -8.99 8.54 -32.04
N ASN A 14 -8.82 9.73 -32.59
CA ASN A 14 -9.81 10.81 -32.51
C ASN A 14 -10.80 10.77 -33.69
N SER A 15 -10.37 10.25 -34.84
CA SER A 15 -11.21 10.02 -36.01
C SER A 15 -11.34 8.53 -36.31
N VAL A 16 -12.47 8.17 -36.90
CA VAL A 16 -12.73 6.80 -37.39
C VAL A 16 -11.88 6.51 -38.63
N ASP A 17 -11.55 7.53 -39.41
CA ASP A 17 -10.72 7.42 -40.62
C ASP A 17 -9.26 7.08 -40.30
N ASP A 18 -8.81 7.32 -39.06
CA ASP A 18 -7.45 7.03 -38.58
C ASP A 18 -7.30 5.60 -38.02
N LEU A 19 -8.35 4.78 -38.10
CA LEU A 19 -8.32 3.39 -37.62
C LEU A 19 -7.56 2.48 -38.59
N THR A 20 -6.30 2.22 -38.27
CA THR A 20 -5.48 1.19 -38.93
C THR A 20 -5.39 -0.09 -38.09
N PRO A 21 -5.08 -1.25 -38.70
CA PRO A 21 -4.83 -2.48 -37.95
C PRO A 21 -3.72 -2.35 -36.89
N ASP A 22 -2.74 -1.48 -37.13
CA ASP A 22 -1.60 -1.25 -36.23
C ASP A 22 -1.97 -0.55 -34.92
N VAL A 23 -3.12 0.14 -34.88
CA VAL A 23 -3.59 0.84 -33.66
C VAL A 23 -4.56 0.00 -32.83
N LEU A 24 -4.96 -1.17 -33.32
CA LEU A 24 -5.90 -2.06 -32.64
C LEU A 24 -5.18 -2.87 -31.55
N GLY A 25 -5.80 -2.92 -30.36
CA GLY A 25 -5.37 -3.81 -29.29
C GLY A 25 -5.83 -5.25 -29.50
N TRP A 26 -5.31 -6.16 -28.70
CA TRP A 26 -5.69 -7.59 -28.73
C TRP A 26 -6.18 -8.06 -27.37
N ALA A 27 -7.23 -8.88 -27.35
CA ALA A 27 -7.71 -9.62 -26.17
C ALA A 27 -8.24 -10.98 -26.64
N GLY A 28 -7.94 -12.05 -25.89
CA GLY A 28 -8.37 -13.41 -26.22
C GLY A 28 -9.83 -13.67 -25.85
N LEU A 29 -10.30 -13.09 -24.75
CA LEU A 29 -11.65 -13.28 -24.25
C LEU A 29 -12.28 -11.94 -23.89
N VAL A 30 -13.44 -11.64 -24.47
CA VAL A 30 -14.26 -10.48 -24.11
C VAL A 30 -15.69 -10.96 -23.91
N TYR A 31 -16.23 -10.72 -22.72
CA TYR A 31 -17.61 -11.08 -22.41
C TYR A 31 -18.26 -10.06 -21.50
N GLU A 32 -19.59 -10.01 -21.55
CA GLU A 32 -20.40 -9.19 -20.64
C GLU A 32 -20.99 -10.09 -19.56
N GLN A 33 -20.89 -9.65 -18.31
CA GLN A 33 -21.51 -10.30 -17.18
C GLN A 33 -22.34 -9.29 -16.39
N GLN A 34 -23.58 -9.66 -16.11
CA GLN A 34 -24.47 -8.87 -15.27
C GLN A 34 -24.22 -9.17 -13.80
N LEU A 35 -23.96 -8.13 -13.02
CA LEU A 35 -23.69 -8.19 -11.59
C LEU A 35 -24.66 -7.25 -10.87
N GLY A 36 -25.72 -7.81 -10.31
CA GLY A 36 -26.84 -7.03 -9.79
C GLY A 36 -27.60 -6.37 -10.93
N GLU A 37 -27.82 -5.06 -10.83
CA GLU A 37 -28.53 -4.28 -11.85
C GLU A 37 -27.59 -3.75 -12.95
N GLU A 38 -26.28 -3.89 -12.78
CA GLU A 38 -25.28 -3.35 -13.69
C GLU A 38 -24.66 -4.44 -14.57
N LYS A 39 -24.28 -4.04 -15.79
CA LYS A 39 -23.60 -4.89 -16.76
C LYS A 39 -22.13 -4.47 -16.85
N TYR A 40 -21.24 -5.45 -16.71
CA TYR A 40 -19.80 -5.24 -16.75
C TYR A 40 -19.21 -5.98 -17.95
N THR A 41 -18.33 -5.32 -18.70
CA THR A 41 -17.54 -5.96 -19.76
C THR A 41 -16.18 -6.39 -19.19
N PHE A 42 -15.91 -7.68 -19.23
CA PHE A 42 -14.65 -8.28 -18.85
C PHE A 42 -13.80 -8.49 -20.11
N ILE A 43 -12.53 -8.13 -20.00
CA ILE A 43 -11.53 -8.27 -21.05
C ILE A 43 -10.39 -9.06 -20.43
N GLU A 44 -10.22 -10.28 -20.89
CA GLU A 44 -9.31 -11.28 -20.33
C GLU A 44 -8.43 -11.88 -21.43
N GLU A 45 -7.48 -12.72 -21.01
CA GLU A 45 -6.50 -13.37 -21.89
C GLU A 45 -5.75 -12.34 -22.76
N VAL A 46 -5.02 -11.43 -22.12
CA VAL A 46 -4.30 -10.34 -22.79
C VAL A 46 -2.79 -10.65 -22.78
N LYS A 47 -2.07 -10.35 -23.86
CA LYS A 47 -0.67 -10.82 -24.06
C LYS A 47 0.33 -10.23 -23.08
N ASP A 48 0.30 -8.92 -22.87
CA ASP A 48 1.25 -8.18 -22.01
C ASP A 48 0.50 -7.06 -21.26
N PRO A 49 -0.30 -7.40 -20.24
CA PRO A 49 -1.11 -6.41 -19.54
C PRO A 49 -0.23 -5.55 -18.61
N LYS A 50 -0.14 -4.25 -18.91
CA LYS A 50 0.53 -3.25 -18.03
C LYS A 50 -0.39 -2.64 -16.97
N SER A 51 -1.67 -2.99 -17.02
CA SER A 51 -2.69 -2.58 -16.05
C SER A 51 -3.60 -3.78 -15.78
N VAL A 52 -4.05 -3.92 -14.54
CA VAL A 52 -5.03 -4.95 -14.13
C VAL A 52 -6.13 -4.30 -13.32
N THR A 53 -7.33 -4.86 -13.34
CA THR A 53 -8.49 -4.37 -12.57
C THR A 53 -8.89 -5.38 -11.52
N LEU A 54 -9.07 -4.92 -10.28
CA LEU A 54 -9.64 -5.71 -9.19
C LEU A 54 -11.08 -5.28 -8.98
N LEU A 55 -12.03 -6.21 -9.12
CA LEU A 55 -13.43 -5.98 -8.83
C LEU A 55 -13.71 -6.33 -7.36
N ILE A 56 -14.02 -5.32 -6.55
CA ILE A 56 -14.35 -5.49 -5.14
C ILE A 56 -15.87 -5.48 -4.99
N LYS A 57 -16.40 -6.53 -4.34
CA LYS A 57 -17.82 -6.63 -3.98
C LYS A 57 -17.96 -6.55 -2.47
N GLY A 58 -18.98 -5.86 -1.99
CA GLY A 58 -19.26 -5.75 -0.55
C GLY A 58 -20.74 -5.48 -0.29
N PRO A 59 -21.20 -5.71 0.95
CA PRO A 59 -22.61 -5.59 1.31
C PRO A 59 -23.11 -4.14 1.36
N ASN A 60 -22.22 -3.18 1.53
CA ASN A 60 -22.53 -1.75 1.55
C ASN A 60 -21.33 -0.93 1.06
N ALA A 61 -21.56 0.34 0.70
CA ALA A 61 -20.54 1.24 0.16
C ALA A 61 -19.39 1.52 1.15
N HIS A 62 -19.67 1.53 2.45
CA HIS A 62 -18.65 1.76 3.48
C HIS A 62 -17.63 0.62 3.51
N THR A 63 -18.09 -0.63 3.54
CA THR A 63 -17.24 -1.82 3.49
C THR A 63 -16.45 -1.88 2.18
N ILE A 64 -17.05 -1.56 1.04
CA ILE A 64 -16.34 -1.52 -0.25
C ILE A 64 -15.20 -0.50 -0.21
N THR A 65 -15.45 0.68 0.36
CA THR A 65 -14.44 1.74 0.49
C THR A 65 -13.29 1.26 1.38
N GLN A 66 -13.59 0.68 2.54
CA GLN A 66 -12.58 0.13 3.46
C GLN A 66 -11.72 -0.95 2.81
N ILE A 67 -12.32 -1.88 2.06
CA ILE A 67 -11.56 -2.93 1.35
C ILE A 67 -10.71 -2.31 0.25
N THR A 68 -11.23 -1.31 -0.48
CA THR A 68 -10.50 -0.61 -1.54
C THR A 68 -9.27 0.09 -1.00
N ASP A 69 -9.41 0.79 0.13
CA ASP A 69 -8.30 1.46 0.80
C ASP A 69 -7.27 0.45 1.32
N ALA A 70 -7.71 -0.62 1.97
CA ALA A 70 -6.82 -1.68 2.44
C ALA A 70 -6.02 -2.36 1.31
N VAL A 71 -6.67 -2.64 0.17
CA VAL A 71 -5.99 -3.19 -1.02
C VAL A 71 -4.98 -2.18 -1.58
N ARG A 72 -5.33 -0.90 -1.64
CA ARG A 72 -4.42 0.15 -2.10
C ARG A 72 -3.19 0.27 -1.21
N ASP A 73 -3.37 0.25 0.11
CA ASP A 73 -2.28 0.32 1.08
C ASP A 73 -1.37 -0.92 1.02
N GLY A 74 -1.96 -2.09 0.85
CA GLY A 74 -1.22 -3.34 0.65
C GLY A 74 -0.36 -3.31 -0.62
N LEU A 75 -0.94 -2.91 -1.76
CA LEU A 75 -0.21 -2.78 -3.02
C LEU A 75 0.93 -1.77 -2.93
N ARG A 76 0.71 -0.66 -2.24
CA ARG A 76 1.76 0.36 -2.02
C ARG A 76 2.90 -0.18 -1.14
N SER A 77 2.57 -0.98 -0.13
CA SER A 77 3.58 -1.62 0.72
C SER A 77 4.45 -2.60 -0.06
N VAL A 78 3.85 -3.42 -0.93
CA VAL A 78 4.58 -4.33 -1.82
C VAL A 78 5.46 -3.56 -2.80
N TYR A 79 4.94 -2.47 -3.38
CA TYR A 79 5.72 -1.61 -4.27
C TYR A 79 6.95 -1.03 -3.56
N ASN A 80 6.78 -0.46 -2.37
CA ASN A 80 7.89 0.09 -1.59
C ASN A 80 8.93 -0.98 -1.27
N MET A 81 8.51 -2.20 -0.92
CA MET A 81 9.43 -3.33 -0.69
C MET A 81 10.30 -3.62 -1.92
N ILE A 82 9.71 -3.64 -3.12
CA ILE A 82 10.42 -3.90 -4.37
C ILE A 82 11.43 -2.79 -4.68
N VAL A 83 11.06 -1.53 -4.41
CA VAL A 83 11.90 -0.35 -4.68
C VAL A 83 13.04 -0.23 -3.66
N ASP A 84 12.73 -0.27 -2.37
CA ASP A 84 13.66 0.01 -1.27
C ASP A 84 14.58 -1.18 -0.96
N LYS A 85 14.17 -2.40 -1.33
CA LYS A 85 14.91 -3.67 -1.13
C LYS A 85 15.33 -3.92 0.33
N SER A 86 14.71 -3.25 1.28
CA SER A 86 15.00 -3.36 2.71
C SER A 86 13.70 -3.19 3.49
N VAL A 87 13.65 -3.81 4.67
CA VAL A 87 12.50 -3.77 5.56
C VAL A 87 12.97 -3.58 7.00
N VAL A 88 12.14 -2.93 7.80
CA VAL A 88 12.35 -2.78 9.24
C VAL A 88 11.30 -3.60 9.99
N PRO A 89 11.64 -4.17 11.15
CA PRO A 89 10.68 -4.90 11.96
C PRO A 89 9.59 -3.95 12.48
N GLY A 90 8.33 -4.29 12.20
CA GLY A 90 7.16 -3.52 12.63
C GLY A 90 6.73 -3.82 14.07
N GLY A 91 5.47 -3.53 14.40
CA GLY A 91 4.87 -3.89 15.69
C GLY A 91 5.51 -3.23 16.91
N GLY A 92 6.15 -2.08 16.75
CA GLY A 92 6.87 -1.40 17.83
C GLY A 92 8.32 -1.83 18.01
N ALA A 93 8.77 -2.91 17.34
CA ALA A 93 10.14 -3.43 17.51
C ALA A 93 11.22 -2.41 17.14
N PHE A 94 11.05 -1.71 16.01
CA PHE A 94 11.96 -0.62 15.63
C PHE A 94 11.99 0.51 16.68
N GLN A 95 10.83 0.90 17.21
CA GLN A 95 10.73 1.98 18.20
C GLN A 95 11.42 1.60 19.51
N VAL A 96 11.26 0.36 19.98
CA VAL A 96 11.93 -0.16 21.18
C VAL A 96 13.44 -0.19 20.98
N ALA A 97 13.91 -0.78 19.88
CA ALA A 97 15.34 -0.86 19.58
C ALA A 97 15.98 0.53 19.43
N CYS A 98 15.26 1.47 18.81
CA CYS A 98 15.72 2.84 18.67
C CYS A 98 15.79 3.56 20.03
N ALA A 99 14.77 3.41 20.88
CA ALA A 99 14.77 3.97 22.22
C ALA A 99 15.91 3.42 23.08
N GLU A 100 16.17 2.12 23.01
CA GLU A 100 17.30 1.46 23.69
C GLU A 100 18.65 2.00 23.18
N HIS A 101 18.82 2.12 21.86
CA HIS A 101 20.04 2.65 21.26
C HIS A 101 20.30 4.10 21.70
N LEU A 102 19.28 4.96 21.70
CA LEU A 102 19.40 6.35 22.13
C LEU A 102 19.74 6.49 23.62
N LYS A 103 19.28 5.54 24.45
CA LYS A 103 19.59 5.46 25.88
C LYS A 103 20.92 4.76 26.18
N SER A 104 21.54 4.13 25.19
CA SER A 104 22.80 3.42 25.38
C SER A 104 23.91 4.38 25.84
N HIS A 105 24.82 3.87 26.67
CA HIS A 105 25.96 4.65 27.14
C HIS A 105 26.83 5.18 26.00
N ASP A 106 26.93 4.42 24.90
CA ASP A 106 27.74 4.79 23.75
C ASP A 106 27.15 5.98 23.00
N PHE A 107 25.83 6.00 22.79
CA PHE A 107 25.17 7.13 22.15
C PHE A 107 25.16 8.37 23.06
N ILE A 108 24.82 8.22 24.35
CA ILE A 108 24.74 9.34 25.29
C ILE A 108 26.08 10.06 25.46
N LYS A 109 27.22 9.37 25.36
CA LYS A 109 28.55 9.99 25.40
C LYS A 109 28.81 10.93 24.23
N THR A 110 28.20 10.68 23.07
CA THR A 110 28.33 11.56 21.90
C THR A 110 27.56 12.88 22.06
N VAL A 111 26.53 12.88 22.91
CA VAL A 111 25.64 14.04 23.14
C VAL A 111 26.14 14.87 24.32
N LYS A 112 26.30 16.17 24.13
CA LYS A 112 26.85 17.09 25.16
C LYS A 112 25.80 18.02 25.75
N GLY A 113 25.96 18.35 27.02
CA GLY A 113 25.17 19.38 27.70
C GLY A 113 23.68 19.03 27.83
N LYS A 114 22.82 20.06 27.71
CA LYS A 114 21.37 19.96 27.94
C LYS A 114 20.64 19.07 26.92
N SER A 115 21.23 18.80 25.76
CA SER A 115 20.62 17.96 24.73
C SER A 115 20.42 16.51 25.16
N LYS A 116 21.12 16.04 26.21
CA LYS A 116 20.92 14.70 26.77
C LYS A 116 19.48 14.47 27.23
N PHE A 117 18.89 15.45 27.92
CA PHE A 117 17.49 15.38 28.35
C PHE A 117 16.51 15.36 27.17
N GLY A 118 16.86 16.05 26.08
CA GLY A 118 16.06 16.02 24.85
C GLY A 118 16.09 14.65 24.16
N VAL A 119 17.26 14.01 24.12
CA VAL A 119 17.41 12.65 23.58
C VAL A 119 16.66 11.63 24.43
N GLU A 120 16.74 11.74 25.75
CA GLU A 120 16.01 10.88 26.67
C GLU A 120 14.50 11.04 26.50
N ALA A 121 13.99 12.27 26.48
CA ALA A 121 12.58 12.56 26.24
C ALA A 121 12.10 12.04 24.87
N PHE A 122 12.94 12.14 23.84
CA PHE A 122 12.61 11.60 22.51
C PHE A 122 12.58 10.07 22.50
N ALA A 123 13.54 9.42 23.16
CA ALA A 123 13.55 7.96 23.31
C ALA A 123 12.30 7.45 24.04
N ASP A 124 11.85 8.16 25.08
CA ASP A 124 10.60 7.85 25.77
C ASP A 124 9.36 8.09 24.90
N ALA A 125 9.37 9.16 24.09
CA ALA A 125 8.28 9.46 23.18
C ALA A 125 8.10 8.37 22.10
N LEU A 126 9.18 7.75 21.61
CA LEU A 126 9.10 6.65 20.64
C LEU A 126 8.32 5.44 21.17
N LEU A 127 8.35 5.22 22.49
CA LEU A 127 7.64 4.11 23.14
C LEU A 127 6.12 4.30 23.17
N ILE A 128 5.56 5.44 22.75
CA ILE A 128 4.11 5.61 22.69
C ILE A 128 3.46 4.61 21.72
N ILE A 129 4.11 4.30 20.61
CA ILE A 129 3.59 3.39 19.58
C ILE A 129 3.37 1.97 20.16
N PRO A 130 4.39 1.28 20.70
CA PRO A 130 4.19 -0.04 21.29
C PRO A 130 3.22 -0.01 22.47
N LYS A 131 3.24 1.02 23.31
CA LYS A 131 2.30 1.18 24.43
C LYS A 131 0.84 1.27 23.97
N THR A 132 0.58 2.04 22.92
CA THR A 132 -0.77 2.15 22.34
C THR A 132 -1.19 0.83 21.68
N LEU A 133 -0.27 0.10 21.05
CA LEU A 133 -0.56 -1.24 20.50
C LEU A 133 -0.94 -2.22 21.62
N ALA A 134 -0.20 -2.25 22.73
CA ALA A 134 -0.50 -3.08 23.89
C ALA A 134 -1.87 -2.75 24.50
N ALA A 135 -2.15 -1.45 24.71
CA ALA A 135 -3.44 -0.99 25.23
C ALA A 135 -4.62 -1.38 24.32
N ASN A 136 -4.48 -1.21 23.00
CA ASN A 136 -5.52 -1.58 22.04
C ASN A 136 -5.75 -3.10 21.95
N ALA A 137 -4.73 -3.90 22.28
CA ALA A 137 -4.84 -5.36 22.37
C ALA A 137 -5.37 -5.85 23.73
N GLY A 138 -5.56 -4.96 24.71
CA GLY A 138 -6.02 -5.30 26.06
C GLY A 138 -4.92 -5.85 26.98
N HIS A 139 -3.64 -5.66 26.63
CA HIS A 139 -2.50 -6.00 27.49
C HIS A 139 -2.18 -4.86 28.47
N ASP A 140 -1.50 -5.19 29.58
CA ASP A 140 -0.95 -4.18 30.47
C ASP A 140 0.25 -3.51 29.79
N VAL A 141 0.18 -2.18 29.71
CA VAL A 141 1.16 -1.30 29.07
C VAL A 141 2.50 -1.26 29.82
N GLN A 142 2.52 -1.69 31.08
CA GLN A 142 3.75 -1.77 31.89
C GLN A 142 4.44 -3.13 31.82
N ASP A 143 3.67 -4.20 31.55
CA ASP A 143 4.20 -5.57 31.45
C ASP A 143 4.55 -5.98 30.00
N ALA A 144 4.01 -5.28 28.99
CA ALA A 144 4.21 -5.52 27.56
C ALA A 144 5.11 -4.47 26.89
#